data_AF-A0A5R2MXZ2-F1
#
_entry.id   AF-A0A5R2MXZ2-F1
#
_cell.length_a   1.000
_cell.length_b   1.000
_cell.length_c   1.000
_cell.angle_alpha   90.00
_cell.angle_beta   90.00
_cell.angle_gamma   90.00
#
_symmetry.space_group_name_H-M   'P 1'
#
loop_
_entity.id
_entity.type
_entity.pdbx_description
1 polymer ?
#
loop_
_entity_poly.entity_id
_entity_poly.type
_entity_poly.pdbx_seq_one_letter_code
_entity_poly.pdbx_strand_id
1 'polypeptide(L)'
;PAFTPPEILEADLSGLLLDCAAFGVADPTRLAFLDPPPSPALNEARALLRALEAIDEAGRLTEAGASMRKLALPVRLAHMVAEAAGSGHAGEAAMLAVLLTERGLGGDGADLERRLMRFR
;
A
#
# COMPACT_ATOMS: atom_id res chain seq x y z
N PRO A 1 12.14 23.29 15.31
CA PRO A 1 12.47 23.56 13.89
C PRO A 1 11.64 24.74 13.36
N ALA A 2 12.15 25.47 12.36
CA ALA A 2 11.46 26.64 11.78
C ALA A 2 10.34 26.29 10.79
N PHE A 3 10.32 25.04 10.30
CA PHE A 3 9.33 24.52 9.35
C PHE A 3 8.87 23.12 9.79
N THR A 4 7.69 22.72 9.32
CA THR A 4 7.19 21.34 9.44
C THR A 4 8.14 20.39 8.71
N PRO A 5 8.50 19.24 9.30
CA PRO A 5 9.27 18.22 8.60
C PRO A 5 8.59 17.77 7.30
N PRO A 6 9.36 17.49 6.23
CA PRO A 6 8.84 16.89 5.01
C PRO A 6 8.21 15.52 5.27
N GLU A 7 7.02 15.28 4.70
CA GLU A 7 6.28 14.01 4.87
C GLU A 7 7.10 12.78 4.45
N ILE A 8 7.94 12.90 3.41
CA ILE A 8 8.80 11.81 2.93
C ILE A 8 9.77 11.28 4.01
N LEU A 9 10.03 12.06 5.06
CA LEU A 9 10.88 11.66 6.19
C LEU A 9 10.10 10.89 7.28
N GLU A 10 8.77 10.97 7.28
CA GLU A 10 7.91 10.46 8.37
C GLU A 10 6.89 9.40 7.90
N ALA A 11 6.52 9.39 6.62
CA ALA A 11 5.46 8.54 6.08
C ALA A 11 5.95 7.11 5.72
N ASP A 12 4.98 6.19 5.62
CA ASP A 12 5.18 4.86 5.01
C ASP A 12 5.48 5.03 3.50
N LEU A 13 6.63 4.56 3.06
CA LEU A 13 7.11 4.72 1.68
C LEU A 13 6.70 3.57 0.75
N SER A 14 5.88 2.62 1.18
CA SER A 14 5.48 1.47 0.36
C SER A 14 4.68 1.86 -0.88
N GLY A 15 3.78 2.84 -0.76
CA GLY A 15 3.07 3.42 -1.91
C GLY A 15 4.03 4.08 -2.90
N LEU A 16 4.92 4.94 -2.39
CA LEU A 16 5.95 5.60 -3.19
C LEU A 16 6.84 4.59 -3.92
N LEU A 17 7.29 3.54 -3.24
CA LEU A 17 8.16 2.52 -3.83
C LEU A 17 7.43 1.70 -4.91
N LEU A 18 6.15 1.40 -4.70
CA LEU A 18 5.32 0.72 -5.71
C LEU A 18 5.18 1.59 -6.97
N ASP A 19 4.95 2.89 -6.80
CA ASP A 19 4.89 3.84 -7.92
C ASP A 19 6.24 3.99 -8.62
N CYS A 20 7.34 4.06 -7.88
CA CYS A 20 8.69 4.09 -8.47
C CYS A 20 8.96 2.82 -9.29
N ALA A 21 8.65 1.64 -8.77
CA ALA A 21 8.81 0.38 -9.48
C ALA A 21 7.98 0.34 -10.77
N ALA A 22 6.74 0.85 -10.72
CA ALA A 22 5.88 0.97 -11.89
C ALA A 22 6.38 1.98 -12.92
N PHE A 23 7.09 3.03 -12.48
CA PHE A 23 7.78 3.98 -13.34
C PHE A 23 9.11 3.43 -13.91
N GLY A 24 9.51 2.20 -13.53
CA GLY A 24 10.77 1.57 -13.97
C GLY A 24 11.99 1.93 -13.11
N VAL A 25 11.77 2.49 -11.92
CA VAL A 25 12.82 2.91 -10.98
C VAL A 25 12.85 1.94 -9.80
N ALA A 26 13.79 1.00 -9.82
CA ALA A 26 13.97 0.03 -8.74
C ALA A 26 14.56 0.65 -7.45
N ASP A 27 15.29 1.76 -7.59
CA ASP A 27 15.94 2.48 -6.49
C ASP A 27 15.53 3.96 -6.50
N PRO A 28 14.57 4.35 -5.63
CA PRO A 28 14.10 5.73 -5.53
C PRO A 28 15.20 6.73 -5.18
N THR A 29 16.30 6.31 -4.54
CA THR A 29 17.40 7.23 -4.16
C THR A 29 18.13 7.83 -5.38
N ARG A 30 17.92 7.25 -6.57
CA ARG A 30 18.45 7.76 -7.85
C ARG A 30 17.62 8.92 -8.42
N LEU A 31 16.46 9.21 -7.84
CA LEU A 31 15.62 10.35 -8.22
C LEU A 31 16.06 11.61 -7.47
N ALA A 32 15.86 12.76 -8.10
CA ALA A 32 16.20 14.07 -7.54
C ALA A 32 15.11 14.59 -6.59
N PHE A 33 14.88 13.91 -5.46
CA PHE A 33 14.00 14.41 -4.40
C PHE A 33 14.59 15.64 -3.72
N LEU A 34 13.73 16.57 -3.26
CA LEU A 34 14.16 17.72 -2.44
C LEU A 34 14.80 17.25 -1.13
N ASP A 35 14.12 16.33 -0.46
CA ASP A 35 14.62 15.60 0.70
C ASP A 35 14.67 14.12 0.34
N PRO A 36 15.84 13.46 0.43
CA PRO A 36 15.97 12.07 0.04
C PRO A 36 15.15 11.16 0.98
N PRO A 37 14.51 10.12 0.45
CA PRO A 37 13.77 9.16 1.25
C PRO A 37 14.69 8.45 2.26
N PRO A 38 14.32 8.34 3.55
CA PRO A 38 15.16 7.68 4.55
C PRO A 38 15.41 6.21 4.23
N SER A 39 16.66 5.77 4.30
CA SER A 39 17.04 4.37 4.01
C SER A 39 16.28 3.34 4.86
N PRO A 40 16.04 3.54 6.18
CA PRO A 40 15.25 2.59 6.97
C PRO A 40 13.83 2.40 6.43
N ALA A 41 13.12 3.50 6.16
CA ALA A 41 11.75 3.47 5.64
C ALA A 41 11.68 2.85 4.23
N LEU A 42 12.67 3.12 3.37
CA LEU A 42 12.76 2.46 2.06
C LEU A 42 13.01 0.95 2.17
N ASN A 43 13.84 0.51 3.11
CA ASN A 43 14.11 -0.90 3.31
C ASN A 43 12.87 -1.64 3.83
N GLU A 44 12.11 -1.05 4.75
CA GLU A 44 10.84 -1.59 5.23
C GLU A 44 9.80 -1.68 4.10
N ALA A 45 9.66 -0.61 3.30
CA ALA A 45 8.81 -0.60 2.13
C ALA A 45 9.17 -1.70 1.13
N ARG A 46 10.47 -1.91 0.87
CA ARG A 46 10.96 -2.94 -0.04
C ARG A 46 10.70 -4.34 0.49
N ALA A 47 10.96 -4.58 1.77
CA ALA A 47 10.67 -5.85 2.42
C ALA A 47 9.17 -6.18 2.36
N LEU A 48 8.31 -5.19 2.63
CA LEU A 48 6.87 -5.33 2.51
C LEU A 48 6.44 -5.67 1.08
N LEU A 49 6.87 -4.89 0.08
CA LEU A 49 6.45 -5.13 -1.31
C LEU A 49 6.95 -6.46 -1.86
N ARG A 50 8.11 -6.97 -1.41
CA ARG A 50 8.55 -8.34 -1.73
C ARG A 50 7.67 -9.39 -1.06
N ALA A 51 7.32 -9.19 0.21
CA ALA A 51 6.44 -10.11 0.93
C ALA A 51 5.01 -10.15 0.36
N LEU A 52 4.57 -9.06 -0.26
CA LEU A 52 3.30 -8.97 -1.01
C LEU A 52 3.46 -9.35 -2.49
N GLU A 53 4.61 -9.89 -2.89
CA GLU A 53 4.94 -10.29 -4.27
C GLU A 53 4.72 -9.18 -5.32
N ALA A 54 4.70 -7.91 -4.89
CA ALA A 54 4.43 -6.74 -5.72
C ALA A 54 5.66 -6.31 -6.53
N ILE A 55 6.85 -6.65 -6.04
CA ILE A 55 8.13 -6.45 -6.72
C ILE A 55 8.99 -7.71 -6.66
N ASP A 56 9.84 -7.91 -7.66
CA ASP A 56 10.81 -9.00 -7.70
C ASP A 56 12.08 -8.70 -6.88
N GLU A 57 13.02 -9.65 -6.85
CA GLU A 57 14.31 -9.47 -6.18
C GLU A 57 15.13 -8.30 -6.74
N ALA A 58 14.98 -7.98 -8.02
CA ALA A 58 15.61 -6.83 -8.64
C ALA A 58 14.87 -5.50 -8.37
N GLY A 59 13.76 -5.53 -7.62
CA GLY A 59 12.94 -4.36 -7.32
C GLY A 59 12.07 -3.89 -8.48
N ARG A 60 11.83 -4.76 -9.48
CA ARG A 60 10.95 -4.47 -10.62
C ARG A 60 9.52 -4.87 -10.30
N LEU A 61 8.57 -4.13 -10.86
CA LEU A 61 7.14 -4.39 -10.68
C LEU A 61 6.75 -5.77 -11.26
N THR A 62 5.99 -6.55 -10.50
CA THR A 62 5.39 -7.81 -10.95
C THR A 62 3.99 -7.60 -11.55
N GLU A 63 3.39 -8.65 -12.11
CA GLU A 63 1.98 -8.59 -12.53
C GLU A 63 1.02 -8.38 -11.36
N ALA A 64 1.30 -9.01 -10.21
CA ALA A 64 0.56 -8.79 -8.96
C ALA A 64 0.68 -7.32 -8.51
N GLY A 65 1.90 -6.77 -8.49
CA GLY A 65 2.14 -5.36 -8.17
C GLY A 65 1.44 -4.40 -9.13
N ALA A 66 1.42 -4.73 -10.43
CA ALA A 66 0.68 -3.95 -11.43
C ALA A 66 -0.83 -3.98 -11.19
N SER A 67 -1.39 -5.10 -10.75
CA SER A 67 -2.79 -5.22 -10.38
C SER A 67 -3.11 -4.43 -9.11
N MET A 68 -2.26 -4.55 -8.07
CA MET A 68 -2.38 -3.78 -6.83
C MET A 68 -2.41 -2.27 -7.10
N ARG A 69 -1.50 -1.77 -7.94
CA ARG A 69 -1.39 -0.35 -8.27
C ARG A 69 -2.67 0.23 -8.89
N LYS A 70 -3.43 -0.56 -9.64
CA LYS A 70 -4.68 -0.11 -10.29
C LYS A 70 -5.79 0.20 -9.28
N LEU A 71 -5.68 -0.30 -8.05
CA LEU A 71 -6.76 -0.20 -7.05
C LEU A 71 -6.75 1.12 -6.28
N ALA A 72 -5.67 1.91 -6.34
CA ALA A 72 -5.51 3.15 -5.58
C ALA A 72 -5.79 3.00 -4.07
N LEU A 73 -5.40 1.85 -3.50
CA LEU A 73 -5.53 1.50 -2.09
C LEU A 73 -4.15 1.47 -1.42
N PRO A 74 -4.08 1.58 -0.07
CA PRO A 74 -2.89 1.21 0.69
C PRO A 74 -2.41 -0.18 0.28
N VAL A 75 -1.10 -0.37 0.11
CA VAL A 75 -0.53 -1.54 -0.57
C VAL A 75 -1.00 -2.89 0.01
N ARG A 76 -1.20 -2.96 1.33
CA ARG A 76 -1.69 -4.18 2.00
C ARG A 76 -3.14 -4.50 1.63
N LEU A 77 -3.99 -3.48 1.51
CA LEU A 77 -5.39 -3.63 1.10
C LEU A 77 -5.50 -3.88 -0.40
N ALA A 78 -4.65 -3.24 -1.20
CA ALA A 78 -4.54 -3.52 -2.63
C ALA A 78 -4.18 -4.99 -2.89
N HIS A 79 -3.19 -5.52 -2.15
CA HIS A 79 -2.82 -6.93 -2.21
C HIS A 79 -3.99 -7.84 -1.81
N MET A 80 -4.65 -7.57 -0.67
CA MET A 80 -5.80 -8.35 -0.21
C MET A 80 -6.91 -8.44 -1.28
N VAL A 81 -7.24 -7.32 -1.92
CA VAL A 81 -8.28 -7.26 -2.97
C VAL A 81 -7.84 -7.98 -4.24
N ALA A 82 -6.58 -7.80 -4.65
CA ALA A 82 -6.02 -8.45 -5.84
C ALA A 82 -5.99 -9.98 -5.67
N GLU A 83 -5.52 -10.47 -4.53
CA GLU A 83 -5.49 -11.91 -4.21
C GLU A 83 -6.90 -12.51 -4.11
N ALA A 84 -7.82 -11.82 -3.43
CA ALA A 84 -9.19 -12.29 -3.29
C ALA A 84 -9.92 -12.42 -4.65
N ALA A 85 -9.52 -11.64 -5.66
CA ALA A 85 -10.07 -11.77 -7.01
C ALA A 85 -9.83 -13.16 -7.62
N GLY A 86 -8.68 -13.80 -7.34
CA GLY A 86 -8.38 -15.15 -7.82
C GLY A 86 -9.32 -16.23 -7.30
N SER A 87 -10.01 -15.97 -6.17
CA SER A 87 -11.00 -16.87 -5.57
C SER A 87 -12.45 -16.40 -5.73
N GLY A 88 -12.70 -15.32 -6.47
CA GLY A 88 -14.04 -14.77 -6.68
C GLY A 88 -14.56 -13.86 -5.56
N HIS A 89 -13.73 -13.50 -4.58
CA HIS A 89 -14.12 -12.71 -3.39
C HIS A 89 -13.67 -11.23 -3.45
N ALA A 90 -13.35 -10.72 -4.64
CA ALA A 90 -12.87 -9.34 -4.81
C ALA A 90 -13.84 -8.30 -4.23
N GLY A 91 -15.15 -8.51 -4.39
CA GLY A 91 -16.18 -7.60 -3.89
C GLY A 91 -16.21 -7.53 -2.37
N GLU A 92 -16.12 -8.67 -1.67
CA GLU A 92 -16.07 -8.67 -0.20
C GLU A 92 -14.76 -8.08 0.31
N ALA A 93 -13.62 -8.40 -0.32
CA ALA A 93 -12.34 -7.82 0.04
C ALA A 93 -12.32 -6.30 -0.16
N ALA A 94 -12.90 -5.80 -1.25
CA ALA A 94 -13.02 -4.37 -1.48
C ALA A 94 -13.91 -3.70 -0.42
N MET A 95 -14.96 -4.39 0.03
CA MET A 95 -15.80 -3.91 1.12
C MET A 95 -15.04 -3.77 2.43
N LEU A 96 -14.22 -4.77 2.76
CA LEU A 96 -13.34 -4.73 3.92
C LEU A 96 -12.30 -3.61 3.79
N ALA A 97 -11.75 -3.39 2.59
CA ALA A 97 -10.81 -2.29 2.36
C ALA A 97 -11.44 -0.93 2.66
N VAL A 98 -12.65 -0.67 2.16
CA VAL A 98 -13.40 0.56 2.46
C VAL A 98 -13.68 0.70 3.96
N LEU A 99 -14.11 -0.38 4.61
CA LEU A 99 -14.38 -0.38 6.05
C LEU A 99 -13.12 -0.07 6.88
N LEU A 100 -11.95 -0.45 6.41
CA LEU A 100 -10.67 -0.22 7.09
C LEU A 100 -10.08 1.16 6.83
N THR A 101 -10.38 1.79 5.69
CA THR A 101 -9.87 3.13 5.36
C THR A 101 -10.77 4.25 5.89
N GLU A 102 -12.08 4.05 5.86
CA GLU A 102 -13.05 5.08 6.26
C GLU A 102 -13.38 4.99 7.75
N ARG A 103 -13.16 6.11 8.44
CA ARG A 103 -13.44 6.21 9.88
C ARG A 103 -14.95 6.17 10.14
N GLY A 104 -15.36 5.39 11.13
CA GLY A 104 -16.74 5.33 11.60
C GLY A 104 -17.70 4.48 10.77
N LEU A 105 -17.29 3.93 9.61
CA LEU A 105 -18.12 3.00 8.85
C LEU A 105 -18.34 1.71 9.67
N GLY A 106 -19.62 1.31 9.78
CA GLY A 106 -20.05 0.19 10.63
C GLY A 106 -19.95 0.45 12.14
N GLY A 107 -19.58 1.68 12.55
CA GLY A 107 -19.29 2.07 13.94
C GLY A 107 -17.81 1.92 14.32
N ASP A 108 -17.47 2.34 15.54
CA ASP A 108 -16.08 2.48 16.03
C ASP A 108 -15.56 1.27 16.83
N GLY A 109 -16.26 0.13 16.78
CA GLY A 109 -15.87 -1.08 17.50
C GLY A 109 -14.62 -1.75 16.90
N ALA A 110 -13.84 -2.48 17.71
CA ALA A 110 -12.69 -3.24 17.21
C ALA A 110 -13.08 -4.50 16.40
N ASP A 111 -14.34 -4.95 16.54
CA ASP A 111 -14.86 -6.15 15.87
C ASP A 111 -15.25 -5.83 14.42
N LEU A 112 -14.41 -6.27 13.48
CA LEU A 112 -14.57 -6.01 12.05
C LEU A 112 -15.80 -6.72 11.47
N GLU A 113 -16.15 -7.90 11.99
CA GLU A 113 -17.32 -8.65 11.54
C GLU A 113 -18.60 -7.88 11.89
N ARG A 114 -18.72 -7.42 13.14
CA ARG A 114 -19.84 -6.56 13.55
C ARG A 114 -19.92 -5.27 12.74
N ARG A 115 -18.78 -4.65 12.45
CA ARG A 115 -18.74 -3.43 11.63
C ARG A 115 -19.21 -3.71 10.20
N LEU A 116 -18.77 -4.81 9.59
CA LEU A 116 -19.21 -5.20 8.26
C LEU A 116 -20.71 -5.51 8.20
N MET A 117 -21.24 -6.24 9.19
CA MET A 117 -22.67 -6.55 9.28
C MET A 117 -23.55 -5.29 9.37
N ARG A 118 -23.05 -4.22 9.99
CA ARG A 118 -23.78 -2.94 10.12
C ARG A 118 -23.64 -2.03 8.91
N PHE A 119 -22.58 -2.21 8.12
CA PHE A 119 -22.33 -1.44 6.91
C PHE A 119 -23.15 -1.95 5.72
N ARG A 120 -23.36 -3.28 5.66
CA ARG A 120 -24.27 -3.93 4.72
C ARG A 120 -25.73 -3.61 5.04
#